data_AF-A0A2E5LEN1-F1
#
_entry.id   AF-A0A2E5LEN1-F1
#
_cell.length_a   1.000
_cell.length_b   1.000
_cell.length_c   1.000
_cell.angle_alpha   90.00
_cell.angle_beta   90.00
_cell.angle_gamma   90.00
#
_symmetry.space_group_name_H-M   'P 1'
#
loop_
_entity.id
_entity.type
_entity.pdbx_description
1 polymer ?
#
loop_
_entity_poly.entity_id
_entity_poly.type
_entity_poly.pdbx_seq_one_letter_code
_entity_poly.pdbx_strand_id
1 'polypeptide(L)' 'MLKKVTKYGFGGCPHDCPDTCAMIYEVEDNKLISVTGNKDHPMTRGGLCVKVKD' A
#
# COMPACT_ATOMS: atom_id res chain seq x y z
N MET A 1 -3.02 -24.03 14.76
CA MET A 1 -3.25 -22.85 13.92
C MET A 1 -2.27 -21.77 14.34
N LEU A 2 -1.10 -21.71 13.70
CA LEU A 2 -0.08 -20.71 14.05
C LEU A 2 -0.56 -19.34 13.55
N LYS A 3 -0.56 -18.33 14.42
CA LYS A 3 -0.81 -16.93 14.02
C LYS A 3 0.30 -16.54 13.05
N LYS A 4 -0.05 -16.34 11.79
CA LYS A 4 0.89 -15.80 10.82
C LYS A 4 1.23 -14.36 11.20
N VAL A 5 2.51 -14.01 11.11
CA VAL A 5 2.98 -12.67 11.50
C VAL A 5 2.62 -11.71 10.39
N THR A 6 1.63 -10.84 10.63
CA THR A 6 1.26 -9.76 9.72
C THR A 6 2.13 -8.54 10.01
N LYS A 7 2.86 -8.06 9.01
CA LYS A 7 3.60 -6.79 9.06
C LYS A 7 2.87 -5.74 8.25
N TYR A 8 2.63 -4.59 8.86
CA TYR A 8 2.18 -3.39 8.17
C TYR A 8 3.40 -2.59 7.70
N GLY A 9 3.41 -2.25 6.42
CA GLY A 9 4.43 -1.41 5.77
C GLY A 9 3.82 -0.10 5.28
N PHE A 10 4.66 0.92 5.18
CA PHE A 10 4.32 2.23 4.63
C PHE A 10 5.33 2.59 3.54
N GLY A 11 4.87 3.13 2.42
CA GLY A 11 5.76 3.56 1.34
C GLY A 11 5.04 4.33 0.24
N GLY A 12 5.80 4.73 -0.78
CA GLY A 12 5.28 5.43 -1.96
C GLY A 12 4.96 4.48 -3.10
N CYS A 13 4.03 4.89 -3.96
CA CYS A 13 3.74 4.21 -5.23
C CYS A 13 5.01 4.14 -6.10
N PRO A 14 5.37 2.95 -6.63
CA PRO A 14 6.62 2.76 -7.37
C PRO A 14 6.60 3.35 -8.78
N HIS A 15 5.46 3.84 -9.26
CA HIS A 15 5.33 4.44 -10.60
C HIS A 15 5.97 5.83 -10.73
N ASP A 16 6.48 6.40 -9.63
CA ASP A 16 7.24 7.65 -9.62
C ASP A 16 6.56 8.79 -10.41
N CYS A 17 5.26 8.95 -10.18
CA CYS A 17 4.45 10.01 -10.79
C CYS A 17 4.24 11.17 -9.80
N PRO A 18 3.92 12.38 -10.28
CA PRO A 18 3.83 13.58 -9.42
C PRO A 18 2.75 13.48 -8.33
N ASP A 19 1.78 12.56 -8.47
CA ASP A 19 0.76 12.29 -7.44
C ASP A 19 1.39 11.81 -6.12
N THR A 20 2.58 11.19 -6.16
CA THR A 20 3.35 10.72 -5.00
C THR A 20 2.51 9.92 -3.99
N CYS A 21 1.64 9.04 -4.50
CA CYS A 21 0.67 8.33 -3.67
C CYS A 21 1.36 7.56 -2.54
N ALA A 22 0.91 7.77 -1.30
CA ALA A 22 1.31 6.94 -0.17
C ALA A 22 0.44 5.69 -0.07
N MET A 23 1.06 4.56 0.28
CA MET A 23 0.46 3.23 0.32
C MET A 23 0.70 2.57 1.68
N ILE A 24 -0.24 1.71 2.06
CA ILE A 24 -0.15 0.79 3.19
C ILE A 24 -0.07 -0.63 2.64
N TYR A 25 0.93 -1.38 3.08
CA TYR A 25 1.18 -2.75 2.67
C TYR A 25 0.90 -3.70 3.83
N GLU A 26 0.26 -4.84 3.55
CA GLU A 26 0.16 -5.95 4.49
C GLU A 26 0.97 -7.12 3.95
N VAL A 27 1.92 -7.60 4.76
CA VAL A 27 2.82 -8.69 4.41
C VAL A 27 2.64 -9.83 5.41
N GLU A 28 2.45 -11.03 4.89
CA GLU A 28 2.31 -12.27 5.66
C GLU A 28 3.22 -13.33 5.07
N ASP A 29 4.04 -14.01 5.89
CA ASP A 29 4.98 -15.04 5.45
C ASP A 29 5.89 -14.59 4.26
N ASN A 30 6.38 -13.35 4.31
CA ASN A 30 7.14 -12.67 3.23
C ASN A 30 6.38 -12.54 1.90
N LYS A 31 5.06 -12.67 1.90
CA LYS A 31 4.19 -12.41 0.74
C LYS A 31 3.37 -11.16 0.99
N LEU A 32 3.34 -10.28 -0.01
CA LEU A 32 2.44 -9.12 -0.02
C LEU A 32 1.02 -9.63 -0.23
N ILE A 33 0.13 -9.41 0.74
CA ILE A 33 -1.25 -9.91 0.72
C ILE A 33 -2.29 -8.82 0.47
N SER A 34 -1.95 -7.57 0.78
CA SER A 34 -2.83 -6.41 0.54
C SER A 34 -2.02 -5.15 0.32
N VAL A 35 -2.55 -4.29 -0.55
CA VAL A 35 -2.04 -2.95 -0.82
C VAL A 35 -3.22 -2.00 -0.90
N THR A 36 -3.20 -0.95 -0.08
CA THR A 36 -4.23 0.08 -0.08
C THR A 36 -3.60 1.48 -0.08
N GLY A 37 -4.35 2.49 -0.51
CA GLY A 37 -3.88 3.87 -0.39
C GLY A 37 -3.99 4.36 1.06
N ASN A 38 -3.01 5.14 1.51
CA ASN A 38 -3.07 5.75 2.84
C ASN A 38 -4.12 6.89 2.87
N LYS A 39 -5.18 6.72 3.66
CA LYS A 39 -6.25 7.72 3.83
C LYS A 39 -5.77 9.02 4.47
N ASP A 40 -4.71 8.96 5.27
CA ASP A 40 -4.12 10.12 5.95
C ASP A 40 -3.17 10.91 5.05
N HIS A 41 -2.89 10.44 3.82
CA HIS A 41 -2.05 11.17 2.89
C HIS A 41 -2.80 12.42 2.38
N PRO A 42 -2.28 13.65 2.62
CA PRO A 42 -3.04 14.88 2.41
C PRO A 42 -3.46 15.08 0.94
N MET A 43 -2.59 14.68 0.02
CA MET A 43 -2.81 14.88 -1.42
C MET A 43 -3.77 13.85 -2.01
N THR A 44 -3.52 12.57 -1.77
CA THR A 44 -4.24 11.47 -2.45
C THR A 44 -5.37 10.88 -1.64
N ARG A 45 -5.38 11.06 -0.30
CA ARG A 45 -6.47 10.66 0.62
C ARG A 45 -6.95 9.22 0.42
N GLY A 46 -6.00 8.30 0.22
CA GLY A 46 -6.26 6.88 -0.02
C GLY A 46 -6.58 6.52 -1.47
N GLY A 47 -6.67 7.50 -2.37
CA GLY A 47 -6.83 7.28 -3.80
C GLY A 47 -5.58 6.66 -4.44
N LEU A 48 -5.80 5.60 -5.22
CA LEU A 48 -4.82 4.99 -6.10
C LEU A 48 -5.39 5.00 -7.53
N CYS A 49 -4.55 5.31 -8.52
CA CYS A 49 -4.97 5.41 -9.90
C CYS A 49 -5.15 4.03 -10.56
N VAL A 50 -5.70 4.01 -11.77
CA VAL A 50 -5.91 2.78 -12.56
C VAL A 50 -4.63 1.97 -12.80
N LYS A 51 -3.44 2.60 -12.77
CA LYS A 51 -2.16 1.89 -12.94
C LYS A 51 -1.85 0.90 -11.83
N VAL A 52 -2.52 1.02 -10.68
CA VAL A 52 -2.35 0.14 -9.51
C VAL A 52 -3.41 -0.96 -9.46
N LYS A 53 -4.36 -0.97 -10.41
CA LYS A 53 -5.37 -2.02 -10.50
C LYS A 53 -4.80 -3.20 -11.28
N ASP A 54 -4.54 -4.31 -10.59
CA ASP A 54 -4.45 -5.66 -11.17
C ASP A 54 -5.58 -6.52 -10.61
#